data_AF-A0A379FPV8-F1
#
_entry.id   AF-A0A379FPV8-F1
#
_cell.length_a   1.000
_cell.length_b   1.000
_cell.length_c   1.000
_cell.angle_alpha   90.00
_cell.angle_beta   90.00
_cell.angle_gamma   90.00
#
_symmetry.space_group_name_H-M   'P 1'
#
loop_
_entity.id
_entity.type
_entity.pdbx_description
1 polymer ?
#
loop_
_entity_poly.entity_id
_entity_poly.type
_entity_poly.pdbx_seq_one_letter_code
_entity_poly.pdbx_strand_id
1 'polypeptide(L)'
;MGMFLAEDGITIIDTFCLPASHGNLEELRAHWEFVRRYMEEGPQGMKERIPFCLPIANKKESFGFTFFYSMTQHNGTPVILFPITVPLAFLYAIPRYIAILTSRRPVWPDNIQKQAIVDENDPYYLDASTNPKNLWKTFF
;
A
#
# COMPACT_ATOMS: atom_id res chain seq x y z
N MET A 1 -10.66 -9.27 5.40
CA MET A 1 -10.32 -10.68 5.11
C MET A 1 -11.33 -11.17 4.10
N GLY A 2 -10.89 -11.61 2.92
CA GLY A 2 -11.76 -12.20 1.90
C GLY A 2 -11.76 -13.72 2.04
N MET A 3 -12.93 -14.35 1.86
CA MET A 3 -13.12 -15.79 1.97
C MET A 3 -13.65 -16.34 0.64
N PHE A 4 -13.09 -17.44 0.18
CA PHE A 4 -13.66 -18.25 -0.89
C PHE A 4 -14.46 -19.39 -0.26
N LEU A 5 -15.75 -19.43 -0.55
CA LEU A 5 -16.67 -20.44 -0.04
C LEU A 5 -16.81 -21.60 -1.04
N ALA A 6 -17.07 -22.79 -0.53
CA ALA A 6 -17.49 -23.92 -1.34
C ALA A 6 -18.90 -23.73 -1.89
N GLU A 7 -19.33 -24.62 -2.79
CA GLU A 7 -20.67 -24.59 -3.39
C GLU A 7 -21.81 -24.63 -2.34
N ASP A 8 -21.53 -25.13 -1.14
CA ASP A 8 -22.46 -25.16 -0.02
C ASP A 8 -22.70 -23.77 0.64
N GLY A 9 -21.87 -22.76 0.30
CA GLY A 9 -21.94 -21.42 0.88
C GLY A 9 -21.59 -21.33 2.37
N ILE A 10 -21.09 -22.41 2.98
CA ILE A 10 -20.81 -22.51 4.41
C ILE A 10 -19.33 -22.84 4.66
N THR A 11 -18.76 -23.73 3.85
CA THR A 11 -17.39 -24.20 4.04
C THR A 11 -16.41 -23.21 3.42
N ILE A 12 -15.49 -22.68 4.24
CA ILE A 12 -14.41 -21.82 3.78
C ILE A 12 -13.32 -22.69 3.15
N ILE A 13 -13.10 -22.53 1.84
CA ILE A 13 -12.05 -23.24 1.08
C ILE A 13 -10.72 -22.52 1.25
N ASP A 14 -10.73 -21.20 1.10
CA ASP A 14 -9.52 -20.40 1.13
C ASP A 14 -9.82 -19.01 1.70
N THR A 15 -8.79 -18.37 2.24
CA THR A 15 -8.88 -17.05 2.84
C THR A 15 -7.66 -16.24 2.45
N PHE A 16 -7.90 -15.03 1.97
CA PHE A 16 -6.84 -14.06 1.72
C PHE A 16 -7.05 -12.80 2.57
N CYS A 17 -5.94 -12.24 3.04
CA CYS A 17 -5.96 -11.03 3.83
C CYS A 17 -5.61 -9.84 2.94
N LEU A 18 -6.56 -8.89 2.81
CA LEU A 18 -6.26 -7.53 2.41
C LEU A 18 -5.92 -6.75 3.69
N PRO A 19 -4.65 -6.38 3.90
CA PRO A 19 -4.26 -5.70 5.12
C PRO A 19 -4.81 -4.27 5.12
N ALA A 20 -5.50 -3.92 6.20
CA ALA A 20 -5.93 -2.57 6.52
C ALA A 20 -5.55 -2.28 7.97
N SER A 21 -4.92 -1.15 8.24
CA SER A 21 -4.62 -0.70 9.59
C SER A 21 -4.99 0.77 9.67
N HIS A 22 -6.08 1.06 10.36
CA HIS A 22 -6.66 2.40 10.49
C HIS A 22 -7.01 2.66 11.94
N GLY A 23 -6.80 3.89 12.39
CA GLY A 23 -7.05 4.30 13.78
C GLY A 23 -8.53 4.53 14.10
N ASN A 24 -9.38 4.63 13.08
CA ASN A 24 -10.82 4.88 13.23
C ASN A 24 -11.65 4.10 12.19
N LEU A 25 -12.96 4.01 12.46
CA LEU A 25 -13.90 3.25 11.64
C LEU A 25 -14.15 3.91 10.27
N GLU A 26 -14.06 5.23 10.17
CA GLU A 26 -14.33 5.97 8.93
C GLU A 26 -13.26 5.71 7.87
N GLU A 27 -11.99 5.76 8.26
CA GLU A 27 -10.86 5.40 7.41
C GLU A 27 -10.93 3.92 6.99
N LEU A 28 -11.26 3.03 7.94
CA LEU A 28 -11.44 1.62 7.63
C LEU A 28 -12.57 1.40 6.62
N ARG A 29 -13.69 2.11 6.77
CA ARG A 29 -14.80 2.07 5.80
C ARG A 29 -14.36 2.60 4.44
N ALA A 30 -13.63 3.71 4.40
CA ALA A 30 -13.11 4.28 3.17
C ALA A 30 -12.14 3.34 2.45
N HIS A 31 -11.29 2.63 3.19
CA HIS A 31 -10.40 1.60 2.65
C HIS A 31 -11.19 0.45 2.00
N TRP A 32 -12.20 -0.08 2.69
CA TRP A 32 -13.04 -1.14 2.14
C TRP A 32 -13.88 -0.68 0.95
N GLU A 33 -14.36 0.56 0.96
CA GLU A 33 -15.07 1.15 -0.16
C GLU A 33 -14.14 1.32 -1.37
N PHE A 34 -12.87 1.69 -1.17
CA PHE A 34 -11.87 1.70 -2.24
C PHE A 34 -11.70 0.31 -2.87
N VAL A 35 -11.56 -0.73 -2.04
CA VAL A 35 -11.44 -2.12 -2.52
C VAL A 35 -12.70 -2.56 -3.27
N ARG A 36 -13.89 -2.33 -2.70
CA ARG A 36 -15.18 -2.70 -3.32
C ARG A 36 -15.31 -2.05 -4.70
N ARG A 37 -15.09 -0.73 -4.79
CA ARG A 37 -15.19 0.01 -6.04
C ARG A 37 -14.20 -0.50 -7.08
N TYR A 38 -12.96 -0.76 -6.69
CA TYR A 38 -11.97 -1.34 -7.60
C TYR A 38 -12.41 -2.69 -8.17
N MET A 39 -12.99 -3.56 -7.33
CA MET A 39 -13.41 -4.90 -7.74
C MET A 39 -14.72 -4.92 -8.55
N GLU A 40 -15.68 -4.05 -8.23
CA GLU A 40 -17.02 -4.03 -8.85
C GLU A 40 -17.13 -3.03 -10.01
N GLU A 41 -16.56 -1.84 -9.87
CA GLU A 41 -16.65 -0.74 -10.85
C GLU A 41 -15.38 -0.65 -11.72
N GLY A 42 -14.25 -1.20 -11.25
CA GLY A 42 -12.95 -1.13 -11.92
C GLY A 42 -12.08 0.04 -11.48
N PRO A 43 -10.95 0.31 -12.17
CA PRO A 43 -9.92 1.26 -11.74
C PRO A 43 -10.25 2.74 -12.00
N GLN A 44 -11.40 3.05 -12.62
CA GLN A 44 -11.74 4.40 -13.05
C GLN A 44 -11.84 5.35 -11.84
N GLY A 45 -11.11 6.47 -11.89
CA GLY A 45 -11.07 7.46 -10.80
C GLY A 45 -10.34 7.00 -9.54
N MET A 46 -9.72 5.80 -9.53
CA MET A 46 -8.94 5.31 -8.38
C MET A 46 -7.52 5.86 -8.37
N LYS A 47 -6.94 6.13 -9.56
CA LYS A 47 -5.57 6.61 -9.73
C LYS A 47 -5.27 7.88 -8.91
N GLU A 48 -6.22 8.82 -8.92
CA GLU A 48 -6.11 10.11 -8.21
C GLU A 48 -6.11 9.96 -6.68
N ARG A 49 -6.60 8.82 -6.17
CA ARG A 49 -6.67 8.53 -4.73
C ARG A 49 -5.40 7.88 -4.19
N ILE A 50 -4.49 7.48 -5.08
CA ILE A 50 -3.23 6.80 -4.71
C ILE A 50 -2.11 7.85 -4.73
N PRO A 51 -1.61 8.31 -3.57
CA PRO A 51 -0.61 9.38 -3.53
C PRO A 51 0.76 8.93 -4.05
N PHE A 52 1.12 7.68 -3.80
CA PHE A 52 2.36 7.04 -4.27
C PHE A 52 2.25 5.52 -4.14
N CYS A 53 3.11 4.81 -4.88
CA CYS A 53 3.28 3.36 -4.84
C CYS A 53 4.57 2.96 -4.12
N LEU A 54 4.52 1.86 -3.35
CA LEU A 54 5.70 1.32 -2.67
C LEU A 54 6.68 0.70 -3.68
N PRO A 55 8.00 0.94 -3.58
CA PRO A 55 9.01 0.43 -4.51
C PRO A 55 9.42 -1.02 -4.20
N ILE A 56 8.45 -1.90 -3.89
CA ILE A 56 8.68 -3.27 -3.40
C ILE A 56 8.71 -4.32 -4.51
N ALA A 57 8.17 -4.02 -5.69
CA ALA A 57 8.09 -4.97 -6.80
C ALA A 57 9.49 -5.39 -7.28
N ASN A 58 10.36 -4.41 -7.48
CA ASN A 58 11.67 -4.62 -8.11
C ASN A 58 12.85 -4.54 -7.13
N LYS A 59 12.69 -3.85 -5.99
CA LYS A 59 13.77 -3.62 -5.02
C LYS A 59 13.26 -3.61 -3.59
N LYS A 60 14.18 -3.61 -2.63
CA LYS A 60 13.86 -3.29 -1.24
C LYS A 60 13.78 -1.77 -1.08
N GLU A 61 12.90 -1.29 -0.19
CA GLU A 61 12.83 0.13 0.17
C GLU A 61 14.20 0.60 0.69
N SER A 62 14.57 1.85 0.39
CA SER A 62 15.70 2.49 1.06
C SER A 62 15.25 3.00 2.42
N PHE A 63 16.19 3.20 3.35
CA PHE A 63 15.86 3.76 4.66
C PHE A 63 15.15 5.13 4.55
N GLY A 64 15.58 5.99 3.63
CA GLY A 64 14.93 7.28 3.40
C GLY A 64 13.47 7.14 2.94
N PHE A 65 13.16 6.14 2.11
CA PHE A 65 11.78 5.85 1.71
C PHE A 65 10.99 5.26 2.88
N THR A 66 11.58 4.35 3.65
CA THR A 66 10.94 3.79 4.85
C THR A 66 10.63 4.87 5.87
N PHE A 67 11.55 5.81 6.11
CA PHE A 67 11.33 6.97 6.98
C PHE A 67 10.23 7.89 6.44
N PHE A 68 10.23 8.20 5.14
CA PHE A 68 9.15 8.95 4.51
C PHE A 68 7.79 8.26 4.69
N TYR A 69 7.71 6.94 4.44
CA TYR A 69 6.49 6.16 4.66
C TYR A 69 6.04 6.17 6.13
N SER A 70 6.98 6.10 7.08
CA SER A 70 6.68 6.26 8.50
C SER A 70 6.13 7.66 8.81
N MET A 71 6.66 8.71 8.17
CA MET A 71 6.14 10.06 8.29
C MET A 71 4.70 10.12 7.79
N THR A 72 4.34 9.50 6.66
CA THR A 72 2.97 9.62 6.10
C THR A 72 1.86 9.09 7.02
N GLN A 73 2.19 8.22 7.99
CA GLN A 73 1.26 7.79 9.04
C GLN A 73 0.83 8.94 9.97
N HIS A 74 1.57 10.04 9.95
CA HIS A 74 1.34 11.26 10.71
C HIS A 74 0.91 12.44 9.80
N ASN A 75 0.47 12.18 8.57
CA ASN A 75 -0.10 13.20 7.68
C ASN A 75 -1.19 14.01 8.41
N GLY A 76 -1.16 15.33 8.24
CA GLY A 76 -2.12 16.24 8.90
C GLY A 76 -1.77 16.64 10.34
N THR A 77 -0.67 16.11 10.91
CA THR A 77 -0.17 16.57 12.22
C THR A 77 0.25 18.04 12.17
N PRO A 78 -0.17 18.90 13.12
CA PRO A 78 0.28 20.28 13.19
C PRO A 78 1.82 20.41 13.26
N VAL A 79 2.38 21.36 12.51
CA VAL A 79 3.85 21.57 12.40
C VAL A 79 4.52 21.78 13.77
N ILE A 80 3.81 22.37 14.73
CA ILE A 80 4.32 22.58 16.09
C ILE A 80 4.67 21.28 16.82
N LEU A 81 4.07 20.14 16.42
CA LEU A 81 4.34 18.83 17.00
C LEU A 81 5.48 18.08 16.28
N PHE A 82 6.01 18.61 15.17
CA PHE A 82 7.10 17.96 14.42
C PHE A 82 8.35 17.67 15.24
N PRO A 83 8.79 18.53 16.18
CA PRO A 83 9.92 18.20 17.06
C PRO A 83 9.72 16.91 17.86
N ILE A 84 8.48 16.45 18.05
CA ILE A 84 8.15 15.20 18.74
C ILE A 84 7.91 14.08 17.72
N THR A 85 7.11 14.32 16.68
CA THR A 85 6.72 13.27 15.72
C THR A 85 7.86 12.83 14.82
N VAL A 86 8.76 13.73 14.41
CA VAL A 86 9.89 13.39 13.54
C VAL A 86 10.88 12.43 14.21
N PRO A 87 11.36 12.68 15.46
CA PRO A 87 12.21 11.71 16.16
C PRO A 87 11.52 10.37 16.41
N LEU A 88 10.23 10.37 16.74
CA LEU A 88 9.47 9.13 16.95
C LEU A 88 9.35 8.33 15.64
N ALA A 89 8.99 8.99 14.53
CA ALA A 89 8.91 8.34 13.22
C ALA A 89 10.27 7.76 12.80
N PHE A 90 11.37 8.46 13.10
CA PHE A 90 12.72 7.95 12.86
C PHE A 90 13.01 6.69 13.69
N LEU A 91 12.70 6.72 15.00
CA LEU A 91 12.87 5.58 15.89
C LEU A 91 12.07 4.36 15.41
N TYR A 92 10.81 4.55 15.01
CA TYR A 92 9.94 3.48 14.52
C TYR A 92 10.32 2.99 13.10
N ALA A 93 10.97 3.81 12.29
CA ALA A 93 11.46 3.41 10.98
C ALA A 93 12.61 2.39 11.06
N ILE A 94 13.42 2.40 12.13
CA ILE A 94 14.55 1.48 12.32
C ILE A 94 14.11 0.01 12.32
N PRO A 95 13.23 -0.46 13.24
CA PRO A 95 12.82 -1.87 13.27
C PRO A 95 12.09 -2.28 11.98
N ARG A 96 11.28 -1.40 11.40
CA ARG A 96 10.64 -1.64 10.09
C ARG A 96 11.69 -1.86 9.00
N TYR A 97 12.73 -1.02 8.95
CA TYR A 97 13.77 -1.13 7.95
C TYR A 97 14.58 -2.42 8.12
N ILE A 98 14.90 -2.80 9.36
CA ILE A 98 15.52 -4.11 9.65
C ILE A 98 14.64 -5.25 9.12
N ALA A 99 13.33 -5.21 9.37
CA ALA A 99 12.39 -6.20 8.86
C ALA A 99 12.39 -6.27 7.32
N ILE A 100 12.45 -5.14 6.62
CA ILE A 100 12.57 -5.10 5.15
C ILE A 100 13.89 -5.74 4.68
N LEU A 101 15.00 -5.45 5.35
CA LEU A 101 16.31 -6.00 5.02
C LEU A 101 16.39 -7.52 5.25
N THR A 102 15.70 -8.05 6.26
CA THR A 102 15.71 -9.49 6.58
C THR A 102 14.65 -10.28 5.81
N SER A 103 13.55 -9.63 5.40
CA SER A 103 12.45 -10.29 4.69
C SER A 103 12.82 -10.64 3.25
N ARG A 104 12.24 -11.72 2.73
CA ARG A 104 12.33 -12.07 1.30
C ARG A 104 11.41 -11.14 0.49
N ARG A 105 11.81 -10.80 -0.73
CA ARG A 105 10.96 -10.04 -1.65
C ARG A 105 9.79 -10.94 -2.09
N PRO A 106 8.54 -10.46 -2.09
CA PRO A 106 7.45 -11.21 -2.70
C PRO A 106 7.72 -11.32 -4.22
N VAL A 107 7.71 -12.54 -4.74
CA VAL A 107 7.82 -12.81 -6.17
C VAL A 107 6.63 -13.65 -6.57
N TRP A 108 5.84 -13.16 -7.52
CA TRP A 108 4.73 -13.93 -8.07
C TRP A 108 5.25 -15.10 -8.90
N PRO A 109 4.67 -16.30 -8.78
CA PRO A 109 5.00 -17.43 -9.64
C PRO A 109 4.78 -17.13 -11.13
N ASP A 110 5.58 -17.76 -12.00
CA ASP A 110 5.57 -17.49 -13.45
C ASP A 110 4.20 -17.70 -14.11
N ASN A 111 3.41 -18.66 -13.64
CA ASN A 111 2.06 -18.89 -14.16
C ASN A 111 1.11 -17.71 -13.88
N ILE A 112 1.26 -17.05 -12.72
CA ILE A 112 0.48 -15.87 -12.37
C ILE A 112 0.94 -14.67 -13.19
N GLN A 113 2.26 -14.49 -13.36
CA GLN A 113 2.79 -13.40 -14.18
C GLN A 113 2.33 -13.50 -15.65
N LYS A 114 2.26 -14.71 -16.21
CA LYS A 114 1.74 -14.95 -17.56
C LYS A 114 0.25 -14.66 -17.72
N GLN A 115 -0.52 -14.73 -16.64
CA GLN A 115 -1.95 -14.39 -16.64
C GLN A 115 -2.17 -12.88 -16.46
N ALA A 116 -1.27 -12.20 -15.74
CA ALA A 116 -1.32 -10.76 -15.46
C ALA A 116 -0.52 -9.94 -16.49
N ILE A 117 -0.81 -10.12 -17.78
CA ILE A 117 -0.17 -9.33 -18.84
C ILE A 117 -0.76 -7.91 -18.79
N VAL A 118 0.10 -6.93 -18.54
CA VAL A 118 -0.27 -5.52 -18.54
C VAL A 118 -0.21 -4.99 -19.98
N ASP A 119 -1.27 -4.32 -20.42
CA ASP A 119 -1.28 -3.61 -21.70
C ASP A 119 -0.30 -2.43 -21.66
N GLU A 120 0.55 -2.31 -22.68
CA GLU A 120 1.52 -1.20 -22.79
C GLU A 120 0.86 0.18 -22.74
N ASN A 121 -0.40 0.28 -23.14
CA ASN A 121 -1.17 1.53 -23.17
C ASN A 121 -2.23 1.61 -22.05
N ASP A 122 -2.12 0.81 -20.99
CA ASP A 122 -3.07 0.87 -19.87
C ASP A 122 -3.06 2.26 -19.21
N PRO A 123 -4.14 3.07 -19.32
CA PRO A 123 -4.18 4.41 -18.74
C PRO A 123 -4.16 4.38 -17.20
N TYR A 124 -4.52 3.25 -16.60
CA TYR A 124 -4.58 3.05 -15.15
C TYR A 124 -3.30 2.44 -14.57
N TYR A 125 -2.28 2.17 -15.40
CA TYR A 125 -1.01 1.66 -14.92
C TYR A 125 -0.40 2.58 -13.85
N LEU A 126 -0.04 1.97 -12.72
CA LEU A 126 0.55 2.60 -11.56
C LEU A 126 1.61 1.67 -10.95
N ASP A 127 2.81 2.21 -10.79
CA ASP A 127 3.90 1.54 -10.10
C ASP A 127 4.83 2.57 -9.44
N ALA A 128 5.90 2.11 -8.81
CA ALA A 128 6.86 3.00 -8.18
C ALA A 128 7.61 3.93 -9.15
N SER A 129 7.63 3.64 -10.46
CA SER A 129 8.20 4.53 -11.48
C SER A 129 7.29 5.73 -11.78
N THR A 130 5.97 5.57 -11.57
CA THR A 130 4.97 6.63 -11.75
C THR A 130 4.90 7.63 -10.58
N ASN A 131 5.66 7.38 -9.52
CA ASN A 131 5.68 8.24 -8.33
C ASN A 131 6.15 9.67 -8.63
N PRO A 132 5.63 10.68 -7.90
CA PRO A 132 6.14 12.04 -7.97
C PRO A 132 7.64 12.10 -7.68
N LYS A 133 8.38 12.92 -8.45
CA LYS A 133 9.84 13.13 -8.24
C LYS A 133 10.16 13.60 -6.82
N ASN A 134 9.28 14.39 -6.23
CA ASN A 134 9.37 14.81 -4.84
C ASN A 134 8.19 14.21 -4.05
N LEU A 135 8.46 13.08 -3.39
CA LEU A 135 7.48 12.37 -2.56
C LEU A 135 6.98 13.22 -1.37
N TRP A 136 7.78 14.14 -0.84
CA TRP A 136 7.37 15.00 0.27
C TRP A 136 6.23 15.95 -0.10
N LYS A 137 5.96 16.17 -1.39
CA LYS A 137 4.75 16.91 -1.81
C LYS A 137 3.45 16.18 -1.49
N THR A 138 3.47 14.88 -1.24
CA THR A 138 2.26 14.15 -0.82
C THR A 138 2.02 14.24 0.69
N PHE A 139 2.92 14.90 1.43
CA PHE A 139 2.85 15.08 2.88
C PHE A 139 2.28 16.45 3.29
N PHE A 140 2.39 17.46 2.41
CA PHE A 140 2.03 18.86 2.67
C PHE A 140 0.94 19.38 1.73
#